data_AF-A0A2M7A2P9-F1
#
_entry.id   AF-A0A2M7A2P9-F1
#
_cell.length_a   1.000
_cell.length_b   1.000
_cell.length_c   1.000
_cell.angle_alpha   90.00
_cell.angle_beta   90.00
_cell.angle_gamma   90.00
#
_symmetry.space_group_name_H-M   'P 1'
#
loop_
_entity.id
_entity.type
_entity.pdbx_description
1 polymer ?
#
loop_
_entity_poly.entity_id
_entity_poly.type
_entity_poly.pdbx_seq_one_letter_code
_entity_poly.pdbx_strand_id
1 'polypeptide(L)'
;MPDACPGKGFAGDTYPRRAMADRLPPEVLSNQKRGLQAADWFERLTSVRGRLPAELDLWKCDLARRALDLQRMRRLVEHWPEGGSDTDSVVYEYNCILKRGLMVGRFLRWFEDDSVMPA
;
A
#
# COMPACT_ATOMS: atom_id res chain seq x y z
N MET A 1 -0.63 -39.05 -23.33
CA MET A 1 0.64 -39.27 -22.59
C MET A 1 1.46 -40.29 -23.37
N PRO A 2 2.80 -40.18 -23.44
CA PRO A 2 3.67 -39.47 -22.50
C PRO A 2 4.54 -38.39 -23.15
N ASP A 3 4.93 -37.38 -22.38
CA ASP A 3 6.35 -37.08 -22.19
C ASP A 3 6.52 -36.20 -20.96
N ALA A 4 7.38 -36.67 -20.06
CA ALA A 4 7.73 -36.03 -18.82
C ALA A 4 8.53 -34.75 -19.10
N CYS A 5 8.06 -33.59 -18.63
CA CYS A 5 8.94 -32.44 -18.50
C CYS A 5 9.74 -32.57 -17.18
N PRO A 6 11.08 -32.57 -17.24
CA PRO A 6 11.92 -32.72 -16.07
C PRO A 6 11.82 -31.45 -15.22
N GLY A 7 11.86 -31.65 -13.90
CA GLY A 7 11.53 -30.64 -12.90
C GLY A 7 12.36 -29.36 -12.99
N LYS A 8 11.71 -28.24 -12.64
CA LYS A 8 12.31 -27.08 -11.97
C LYS A 8 11.22 -26.08 -11.55
N GLY A 9 11.22 -25.76 -10.25
CA GLY A 9 10.65 -24.54 -9.68
C GLY A 9 9.18 -24.62 -9.30
N PHE A 10 8.86 -24.26 -8.05
CA PHE A 10 7.49 -24.15 -7.58
C PHE A 10 6.67 -23.18 -8.45
N ALA A 11 5.50 -23.70 -8.83
CA ALA A 11 4.51 -23.17 -9.73
C ALA A 11 3.83 -21.89 -9.22
N GLY A 12 3.55 -20.98 -10.16
CA GLY A 12 2.65 -19.84 -9.96
C GLY A 12 2.42 -19.02 -11.24
N ASP A 13 3.48 -18.75 -12.01
CA ASP A 13 3.45 -17.67 -13.02
C ASP A 13 3.46 -18.13 -14.49
N THR A 14 3.42 -19.44 -14.75
CA THR A 14 3.68 -19.98 -16.11
C THR A 14 2.43 -20.20 -16.95
N TYR A 15 1.25 -20.40 -16.35
CA TYR A 15 0.01 -20.69 -17.09
C TYR A 15 -0.51 -19.49 -17.92
N PRO A 16 -0.60 -18.26 -17.36
CA PRO A 16 -1.06 -17.10 -18.14
C PRO A 16 -0.11 -16.76 -19.29
N ARG A 17 1.22 -16.83 -19.03
CA ARG A 17 2.24 -16.58 -20.05
C ARG A 17 2.18 -17.59 -21.19
N ARG A 18 1.97 -18.88 -20.88
CA ARG A 18 1.84 -19.94 -21.90
C ARG A 18 0.55 -19.81 -22.72
N ALA A 19 -0.55 -19.43 -22.09
CA ALA A 19 -1.83 -19.22 -22.78
C ALA A 19 -1.81 -17.96 -23.69
N MET A 20 -0.94 -16.99 -23.39
CA MET A 20 -0.79 -15.74 -24.15
C MET A 20 0.33 -15.80 -25.20
N ALA A 21 1.00 -16.94 -25.37
CA ALA A 21 2.19 -17.08 -26.21
C ALA A 21 1.97 -16.62 -27.67
N ASP A 22 0.78 -16.89 -28.21
CA ASP A 22 0.43 -16.52 -29.60
C ASP A 22 -0.29 -15.17 -29.71
N ARG A 23 -0.46 -14.45 -28.59
CA ARG A 23 -1.29 -13.22 -28.51
C ARG A 23 -0.53 -11.99 -28.02
N LEU A 24 0.62 -12.18 -27.39
CA LEU A 24 1.44 -11.08 -26.87
C LEU A 24 2.82 -11.08 -27.52
N PRO A 25 3.43 -9.90 -27.72
CA PRO A 25 4.83 -9.81 -28.15
C PRO A 25 5.77 -10.54 -27.18
N PRO A 26 6.86 -11.15 -27.68
CA PRO A 26 7.81 -11.88 -26.85
C PRO A 26 8.45 -11.02 -25.75
N GLU A 27 8.53 -9.70 -25.95
CA GLU A 27 9.02 -8.73 -24.97
C GLU A 27 8.10 -8.63 -23.74
N VAL A 28 6.78 -8.81 -23.92
CA VAL A 28 5.81 -8.80 -22.81
C VAL A 28 5.84 -10.13 -22.06
N LEU A 29 5.97 -11.24 -22.79
CA LEU A 29 6.04 -12.59 -22.20
C LEU A 29 7.31 -12.82 -21.37
N SER A 30 8.43 -12.22 -21.79
CA SER A 30 9.73 -12.29 -21.11
C SER A 30 9.90 -11.26 -19.99
N ASN A 31 8.99 -10.28 -19.87
CA ASN A 31 9.07 -9.24 -18.85
C ASN A 31 8.92 -9.83 -17.44
N GLN A 32 9.94 -9.61 -16.61
CA GLN A 32 9.96 -10.02 -15.19
C GLN A 32 9.50 -8.91 -14.24
N LYS A 33 9.25 -7.70 -14.75
CA LYS A 33 8.72 -6.61 -13.95
C LYS A 33 7.29 -6.95 -13.52
N ARG A 34 6.99 -6.67 -12.26
CA ARG A 34 5.63 -6.80 -11.71
C ARG A 34 4.95 -5.44 -11.79
N GLY A 35 3.70 -5.43 -12.24
CA GLY A 35 2.87 -4.25 -12.19
C GLY A 35 2.65 -3.83 -10.73
N LEU A 36 2.75 -2.53 -10.46
CA LEU A 36 2.40 -1.98 -9.17
C LEU A 36 0.88 -1.95 -9.03
N GLN A 37 0.35 -2.63 -8.01
CA GLN A 37 -1.08 -2.55 -7.69
C GLN A 37 -1.39 -1.16 -7.14
N ALA A 38 -2.43 -0.51 -7.69
CA ALA A 38 -2.78 0.87 -7.38
C ALA A 38 -1.59 1.83 -7.53
N ALA A 39 -1.02 1.89 -8.73
CA ALA A 39 0.11 2.77 -9.05
C ALA A 39 -0.21 4.26 -8.81
N ASP A 40 -1.49 4.62 -8.82
CA ASP A 40 -2.06 5.94 -8.52
C ASP A 40 -2.16 6.24 -7.01
N TRP A 41 -1.43 5.49 -6.17
CA TRP A 41 -1.53 5.59 -4.72
C TRP A 41 -1.16 6.98 -4.20
N PHE A 42 -0.20 7.66 -4.83
CA PHE A 42 0.31 8.94 -4.37
C PHE A 42 -0.67 10.07 -4.71
N GLU A 43 -1.27 10.04 -5.90
CA GLU A 43 -2.30 10.96 -6.35
C GLU A 43 -3.55 10.84 -5.48
N ARG A 44 -3.98 9.60 -5.20
CA ARG A 44 -5.11 9.34 -4.31
C ARG A 44 -4.85 9.86 -2.90
N LEU A 45 -3.65 9.63 -2.37
CA LEU A 45 -3.26 10.13 -1.05
C LEU A 45 -3.17 11.67 -1.03
N THR A 46 -2.67 12.28 -2.10
CA THR A 46 -2.60 13.74 -2.27
C THR A 46 -3.98 14.37 -2.34
N SER A 47 -4.95 13.73 -3.00
CA SER A 47 -6.34 14.22 -3.11
C SER A 47 -7.03 14.40 -1.75
N VAL A 48 -6.61 13.65 -0.73
CA VAL A 48 -7.17 13.72 0.63
C VAL A 48 -6.27 14.49 1.61
N ARG A 49 -5.11 15.00 1.16
CA ARG A 49 -4.11 15.67 2.01
C ARG A 49 -4.71 16.73 2.94
N GLY A 50 -5.61 17.56 2.42
CA GLY A 50 -6.23 18.65 3.20
C GLY A 50 -7.07 18.17 4.39
N ARG A 51 -7.52 16.92 4.41
CA ARG A 51 -8.31 16.34 5.50
C ARG A 51 -7.45 15.59 6.53
N LEU A 52 -6.21 15.25 6.16
CA LEU A 52 -5.32 14.44 7.01
C LEU A 52 -5.01 15.11 8.35
N PRO A 53 -4.69 16.42 8.45
CA PRO A 53 -4.38 17.03 9.75
C PRO A 53 -5.52 16.90 10.76
N ALA A 54 -6.75 17.22 10.31
CA ALA A 54 -7.94 17.09 11.14
C ALA A 54 -8.19 15.64 11.55
N GLU A 55 -7.92 14.67 10.67
CA GLU A 55 -8.03 13.25 11.00
C GLU A 55 -6.99 12.80 12.05
N LEU A 56 -5.76 13.30 11.96
CA LEU A 56 -4.72 13.05 12.96
C LEU A 56 -5.05 13.69 14.33
N ASP A 57 -5.80 14.79 14.36
CA ASP A 57 -6.29 15.43 15.60
C ASP A 57 -7.36 14.60 16.31
N LEU A 58 -8.06 13.74 15.57
CA LEU A 58 -9.12 12.89 16.09
C LEU A 58 -8.60 11.66 16.85
N TRP A 59 -7.36 11.23 16.61
CA TRP A 59 -6.76 10.07 17.29
C TRP A 59 -6.17 10.43 18.65
N LYS A 60 -7.06 10.83 19.58
CA LYS A 60 -6.69 11.20 20.94
C LYS A 60 -6.49 10.00 21.87
N CYS A 61 -6.84 8.78 21.44
CA CYS A 61 -6.73 7.59 22.26
C CYS A 61 -5.27 7.21 22.55
N ASP A 62 -5.03 6.72 23.77
CA ASP A 62 -3.69 6.35 24.21
C ASP A 62 -3.13 5.18 23.41
N LEU A 63 -3.99 4.28 22.92
CA LEU A 63 -3.58 3.17 22.06
C LEU A 63 -3.03 3.65 20.72
N ALA A 64 -3.67 4.62 20.07
CA ALA A 64 -3.16 5.20 18.83
C ALA A 64 -1.84 5.94 19.06
N ARG A 65 -1.68 6.64 20.19
CA ARG A 65 -0.41 7.32 20.54
C ARG A 65 0.73 6.35 20.79
N ARG A 66 0.45 5.14 21.29
CA ARG A 66 1.46 4.09 21.54
C ARG A 66 1.79 3.28 20.28
N ALA A 67 0.79 3.06 19.43
CA ALA A 67 0.93 2.23 18.22
C ALA A 67 1.45 3.00 17.00
N LEU A 68 1.19 4.31 16.93
CA LEU A 68 1.50 5.15 15.75
C LEU A 68 2.40 6.33 16.13
N ASP A 69 3.38 6.62 15.27
CA ASP A 69 4.20 7.82 15.37
C ASP A 69 3.46 9.03 14.77
N LEU A 70 2.51 9.58 15.53
CA LEU A 70 1.67 10.70 15.13
C LEU A 70 2.49 11.96 14.79
N GLN A 71 3.62 12.15 15.47
CA GLN A 71 4.52 13.28 15.22
C GLN A 71 5.18 13.17 13.85
N ARG A 72 5.69 11.98 13.50
CA ARG A 72 6.26 11.74 12.17
C ARG A 72 5.20 11.82 11.08
N MET A 73 3.99 11.30 11.32
CA MET A 73 2.90 11.39 10.36
C MET A 73 2.50 12.85 10.07
N ARG A 74 2.43 13.72 11.08
CA ARG A 74 2.18 15.15 10.87
C ARG A 74 3.26 15.82 10.03
N ARG A 75 4.54 15.56 10.35
CA ARG A 75 5.66 16.10 9.58
C ARG A 75 5.60 15.71 8.11
N LEU A 76 5.20 14.48 7.79
CA LEU A 76 5.00 14.02 6.41
C LEU A 76 3.83 14.74 5.71
N VAL A 77 2.75 15.04 6.42
CA VAL A 77 1.62 15.80 5.85
C VAL A 77 2.01 17.25 5.54
N GLU A 78 2.82 17.85 6.41
CA GLU A 78 3.38 19.20 6.24
C GLU A 78 4.40 19.24 5.09
N HIS A 79 5.37 18.33 5.11
CA HIS A 79 6.47 18.24 4.14
C HIS A 79 6.14 17.34 2.96
N TRP A 80 5.07 17.69 2.24
CA TRP A 80 4.61 16.89 1.10
C TRP A 80 5.56 17.03 -0.09
N PRO A 81 5.99 15.93 -0.73
CA PRO A 81 6.85 16.00 -1.89
C PRO A 81 6.05 16.56 -3.07
N GLU A 82 6.62 17.54 -3.77
CA GLU A 82 6.09 18.10 -5.01
C GLU A 82 6.43 17.22 -6.23
N GLY A 83 7.28 16.19 -6.05
CA GLY A 83 7.67 15.22 -7.07
C GLY A 83 8.50 14.07 -6.50
N GLY A 84 8.88 13.11 -7.36
CA GLY A 84 9.73 11.98 -6.96
C GLY A 84 9.01 10.90 -6.15
N SER A 85 7.69 10.73 -6.36
CA SER A 85 6.86 9.69 -5.72
C SER A 85 7.38 8.27 -5.90
N ASP A 86 8.15 8.02 -6.96
CA ASP A 86 8.77 6.72 -7.25
C ASP A 86 10.11 6.48 -6.57
N THR A 87 10.63 7.43 -5.78
CA THR A 87 11.85 7.21 -4.99
C THR A 87 11.53 6.26 -3.84
N ASP A 88 12.37 5.25 -3.62
CA ASP A 88 12.17 4.25 -2.55
C ASP A 88 11.93 4.87 -1.17
N SER A 89 12.57 6.00 -0.86
CA SER A 89 12.35 6.75 0.38
C SER A 89 10.93 7.32 0.47
N VAL A 90 10.43 7.95 -0.60
CA VAL A 90 9.08 8.53 -0.65
C VAL A 90 8.03 7.43 -0.61
N VAL A 91 8.23 6.34 -1.35
CA VAL A 91 7.35 5.17 -1.30
C VAL A 91 7.30 4.62 0.13
N TYR A 92 8.45 4.44 0.78
CA TYR A 92 8.49 3.93 2.14
C TYR A 92 7.78 4.87 3.12
N GLU A 93 8.10 6.16 3.12
CA GLU A 93 7.52 7.09 4.10
C GLU A 93 6.02 7.31 3.89
N TYR A 94 5.56 7.49 2.66
CA TYR A 94 4.16 7.80 2.41
C TYR A 94 3.28 6.55 2.36
N ASN A 95 3.78 5.45 1.79
CA ASN A 95 3.00 4.21 1.68
C ASN A 95 3.10 3.37 2.96
N CYS A 96 4.31 3.19 3.52
CA CYS A 96 4.47 2.35 4.70
C CYS A 96 4.11 3.06 6.01
N ILE A 97 4.40 4.35 6.16
CA ILE A 97 4.16 5.06 7.42
C ILE A 97 2.82 5.79 7.36
N LEU A 98 2.64 6.71 6.42
CA LEU A 98 1.44 7.55 6.41
C LEU A 98 0.18 6.75 6.03
N LYS A 99 0.18 6.06 4.89
CA LYS A 99 -1.01 5.34 4.39
C LYS A 99 -1.41 4.17 5.30
N ARG A 100 -0.45 3.34 5.75
CA ARG A 100 -0.76 2.25 6.70
C ARG A 100 -1.12 2.79 8.08
N GLY A 101 -0.43 3.85 8.55
CA GLY A 101 -0.78 4.52 9.80
C GLY A 101 -2.20 5.07 9.79
N LEU A 102 -2.67 5.64 8.67
CA LEU A 102 -4.06 6.05 8.48
C LEU A 102 -5.06 4.89 8.57
N MET A 103 -4.74 3.75 7.96
CA MET A 103 -5.58 2.56 8.06
C MET A 103 -5.68 2.06 9.51
N VAL A 104 -4.55 1.94 10.21
CA VAL A 104 -4.51 1.51 11.61
C VAL A 104 -5.19 2.53 12.53
N GLY A 105 -4.95 3.82 12.34
CA GLY A 105 -5.56 4.88 13.17
C GLY A 105 -7.08 4.91 13.06
N ARG A 106 -7.61 4.74 11.84
CA ARG A 106 -9.06 4.57 11.62
C ARG A 106 -9.60 3.33 12.29
N PHE A 107 -8.90 2.21 12.19
CA PHE A 107 -9.28 0.97 12.84
C PHE A 107 -9.30 1.10 14.36
N LEU A 108 -8.25 1.66 14.97
CA LEU A 108 -8.17 1.85 16.41
C LEU A 108 -9.27 2.77 16.93
N ARG A 109 -9.59 3.83 16.18
CA ARG A 109 -10.73 4.68 16.52
C ARG A 109 -12.04 3.90 16.49
N TRP A 110 -12.30 3.16 15.40
CA TRP A 110 -13.51 2.35 15.29
C TRP A 110 -13.60 1.31 16.42
N PHE A 111 -12.48 0.66 16.73
CA PHE A 111 -12.40 -0.34 17.80
C PHE A 111 -12.75 0.25 19.17
N GLU A 112 -12.23 1.43 19.49
CA GLU A 112 -12.57 2.13 20.74
C GLU A 112 -14.03 2.63 20.73
N ASP A 113 -14.52 3.16 19.61
CA ASP A 113 -15.93 3.60 19.48
C ASP A 113 -16.90 2.41 19.68
N ASP A 114 -16.55 1.21 19.19
CA ASP A 114 -17.34 -0.03 19.35
C ASP A 114 -17.18 -0.66 20.76
N SER A 115 -16.03 -0.42 21.42
CA SER A 115 -15.80 -0.80 22.82
C SER A 115 -16.71 -0.02 23.79
N VAL A 116 -17.22 1.14 23.36
CA VAL A 116 -18.22 1.94 24.07
C VAL A 116 -19.63 1.50 23.65
N MET A 117 -19.96 0.22 23.86
CA MET A 117 -21.35 -0.23 23.77
C MET A 117 -22.01 -0.06 25.16
N PRO A 118 -23.12 0.70 25.30
CA PRO A 118 -23.85 0.78 26.56
C PRO A 118 -24.56 -0.56 26.83
N ALA A 119 -24.49 -1.01 28.09
CA ALA A 119 -25.25 -2.14 28.61
C ALA A 119 -26.77 -1.90 28.56
#